data_AF-A0A6N2TM22-F1
#
_entry.id   AF-A0A6N2TM22-F1
#
_cell.length_a   1.000
_cell.length_b   1.000
_cell.length_c   1.000
_cell.angle_alpha   90.00
_cell.angle_beta   90.00
_cell.angle_gamma   90.00
#
_symmetry.space_group_name_H-M   'P 1'
#
loop_
_entity.id
_entity.type
_entity.pdbx_description
1 polymer ?
#
loop_
_entity_poly.entity_id
_entity_poly.type
_entity_poly.pdbx_seq_one_letter_code
_entity_poly.pdbx_strand_id
1 'polypeptide(L)'
;MIHISMKMMTLYKIIRSMPCFFKEVTHFYCPACGGTRSVIALLHLDIERAFLCNPTVVYTGVIFLWCIAGWMVKKLTAREMKSMKPRLWMLILGVCIFFGYAVIRNILVYQFGYDYLGDLIHYTKFN
;
A
#
# COMPACT_ATOMS: atom_id res chain seq x y z
N MET A 1 21.36 17.85 21.31
CA MET A 1 20.89 17.65 19.92
C MET A 1 21.20 16.24 19.38
N ILE A 2 22.43 15.73 19.56
CA ILE A 2 22.88 14.40 19.07
C ILE A 2 22.12 13.23 19.71
N HIS A 3 21.83 13.29 21.01
CA HIS A 3 21.08 12.25 21.74
C HIS A 3 19.63 12.06 21.28
N ILE A 4 18.99 13.14 20.80
CA ILE A 4 17.62 13.10 20.27
C ILE A 4 17.61 12.45 18.88
N SER A 5 18.61 12.77 18.05
CA SER A 5 18.79 12.16 16.72
C SER A 5 19.03 10.65 16.80
N MET A 6 19.83 10.17 17.77
CA MET A 6 20.05 8.74 17.96
C MET A 6 18.80 7.99 18.41
N LYS A 7 18.01 8.55 19.35
CA LYS A 7 16.74 7.95 19.77
C LYS A 7 15.74 7.85 18.61
N MET A 8 15.67 8.90 17.78
CA MET A 8 14.84 8.91 16.57
C MET A 8 15.25 7.85 15.55
N MET A 9 16.56 7.66 15.35
CA MET A 9 17.08 6.66 14.40
C MET A 9 16.86 5.22 14.90
N THR A 10 16.94 4.99 16.21
CA THR A 10 16.58 3.70 16.82
C THR A 10 15.08 3.44 16.73
N LEU A 11 14.25 4.44 17.01
CA LEU A 11 12.79 4.34 16.91
C LEU A 11 12.37 4.05 15.46
N TYR A 12 12.98 4.72 14.49
CA TYR A 12 12.75 4.48 13.07
C TYR A 12 13.11 3.05 12.66
N LYS A 13 14.24 2.50 13.13
CA LYS A 13 14.61 1.10 12.91
C LYS A 13 13.59 0.13 13.52
N ILE A 14 13.11 0.39 14.74
CA ILE A 14 12.12 -0.47 15.42
C ILE A 14 10.79 -0.48 14.65
N ILE A 15 10.29 0.70 14.27
CA ILE A 15 9.03 0.83 13.52
C ILE A 15 9.14 0.19 12.15
N ARG A 16 10.30 0.31 11.48
CA ARG A 16 10.53 -0.27 10.15
C ARG A 16 10.66 -1.80 10.18
N SER A 17 11.16 -2.36 11.28
CA SER A 17 11.42 -3.79 11.43
C SER A 17 10.29 -4.56 12.10
N MET A 18 9.20 -3.91 12.52
CA MET A 18 8.10 -4.61 13.18
C MET A 18 7.35 -5.48 12.16
N PRO A 19 7.42 -6.81 12.26
CA PRO A 19 6.72 -7.69 11.34
C PRO A 19 5.22 -7.55 11.54
N CYS A 20 4.44 -7.86 10.50
CA CYS A 20 2.99 -7.87 10.63
C CYS A 20 2.56 -9.01 11.55
N PHE A 21 1.94 -8.69 12.69
CA PHE A 21 1.45 -9.70 13.64
C PHE A 21 0.54 -10.74 12.98
N PHE A 22 -0.33 -10.32 12.05
CA PHE A 22 -1.18 -11.24 11.30
C PHE A 22 -0.37 -12.28 10.53
N LYS A 23 0.73 -11.85 9.90
CA LYS A 23 1.62 -12.72 9.15
C LYS A 23 2.38 -13.69 10.07
N GLU A 24 2.82 -13.24 11.24
CA GLU A 24 3.49 -14.10 12.23
C GLU A 24 2.57 -15.21 12.76
N VAL A 25 1.30 -14.89 13.02
CA VAL A 25 0.36 -15.85 13.63
C VAL A 25 -0.27 -16.77 12.60
N THR A 26 -0.64 -16.24 11.43
CA THR A 26 -1.45 -16.98 10.45
C THR A 26 -0.63 -17.52 9.29
N HIS A 27 0.61 -17.06 9.12
CA HIS A 27 1.45 -17.30 7.94
C HIS A 27 0.82 -16.85 6.60
N PHE A 28 -0.28 -16.09 6.64
CA PHE A 28 -0.88 -15.49 5.46
C PHE A 28 -0.43 -14.04 5.29
N TYR A 29 -0.36 -13.61 4.03
CA TYR A 29 -0.18 -12.21 3.69
C TYR A 29 -1.43 -11.40 4.04
N CYS A 30 -1.29 -10.36 4.87
CA CYS A 30 -2.35 -9.40 5.13
C CYS A 30 -2.52 -8.41 3.94
N PRO A 31 -3.76 -7.97 3.64
CA PRO A 31 -4.05 -7.03 2.54
C PRO A 31 -3.33 -5.68 2.65
N ALA A 32 -3.03 -5.23 3.88
CA ALA A 32 -2.36 -3.96 4.13
C ALA A 32 -0.82 -4.05 4.07
N CYS A 33 -0.24 -5.25 4.10
CA CYS A 33 1.21 -5.42 4.10
C CYS A 33 1.82 -4.95 2.78
N GLY A 34 2.96 -4.27 2.86
CA GLY A 34 3.65 -3.68 1.71
C GLY A 34 3.20 -2.26 1.37
N GLY A 35 2.24 -1.67 2.12
CA GLY A 35 1.76 -0.30 1.88
C GLY A 35 2.88 0.75 1.89
N THR A 36 3.74 0.75 2.91
CA THR A 36 4.87 1.69 2.99
C THR A 36 5.87 1.49 1.84
N ARG A 37 6.16 0.24 1.46
CA ARG A 37 7.04 -0.08 0.32
C ARG A 37 6.43 0.44 -1.00
N SER A 38 5.11 0.32 -1.15
CA SER A 38 4.38 0.86 -2.30
C SER A 38 4.43 2.39 -2.36
N VAL A 39 4.20 3.09 -1.24
CA VAL A 39 4.32 4.56 -1.18
C VAL A 39 5.74 5.00 -1.53
N ILE A 40 6.77 4.34 -0.98
CA ILE A 40 8.16 4.66 -1.31
C ILE A 40 8.42 4.45 -2.80
N ALA A 41 7.93 3.37 -3.40
CA ALA A 41 8.08 3.12 -4.83
C ALA A 41 7.36 4.17 -5.70
N LEU A 42 6.14 4.59 -5.33
CA LEU A 42 5.42 5.68 -6.00
C LEU A 42 6.21 7.00 -5.95
N LEU A 43 6.84 7.32 -4.82
CA LEU A 43 7.67 8.52 -4.69
C LEU A 43 8.92 8.48 -5.58
N HIS A 44 9.42 7.29 -5.90
CA HIS A 44 10.51 7.09 -6.86
C HIS A 44 10.01 6.95 -8.31
N LEU A 45 8.71 7.18 -8.57
CA LEU A 45 8.05 6.97 -9.87
C LEU A 45 8.15 5.53 -10.42
N ASP A 46 8.39 4.56 -9.54
CA ASP A 46 8.42 3.14 -9.88
C ASP A 46 7.02 2.53 -9.68
N ILE A 47 6.17 2.70 -10.71
CA ILE A 47 4.75 2.32 -10.67
C ILE A 47 4.59 0.80 -10.65
N GLU A 48 5.43 0.06 -11.38
CA GLU A 48 5.39 -1.40 -11.42
C GLU A 48 5.65 -1.97 -10.04
N ARG A 49 6.72 -1.53 -9.38
CA ARG A 49 7.05 -1.97 -8.02
C ARG A 49 6.03 -1.51 -7.01
N ALA A 50 5.46 -0.32 -7.17
CA ALA A 50 4.39 0.16 -6.30
C ALA A 50 3.15 -0.73 -6.37
N PHE A 51 2.76 -1.12 -7.58
CA PHE A 51 1.62 -1.99 -7.82
C PHE A 51 1.85 -3.39 -7.25
N LEU A 52 3.04 -3.96 -7.47
CA LEU A 52 3.45 -5.24 -6.90
C LEU A 52 3.49 -5.20 -5.36
N CYS A 53 3.88 -4.08 -4.75
CA CYS A 53 3.89 -3.98 -3.29
C CYS A 53 2.45 -3.92 -2.72
N ASN A 54 1.64 -2.98 -3.21
CA ASN A 54 0.25 -2.84 -2.79
C ASN A 54 -0.56 -2.02 -3.83
N PRO A 55 -1.43 -2.64 -4.62
CA PRO A 55 -2.20 -1.94 -5.66
C PRO A 55 -3.23 -0.97 -5.09
N THR A 56 -3.68 -1.18 -3.84
CA THR A 56 -4.63 -0.27 -3.15
C THR A 56 -4.01 1.11 -2.96
N VAL A 57 -2.70 1.18 -2.70
CA VAL A 57 -1.97 2.44 -2.53
C VAL A 57 -1.91 3.20 -3.85
N VAL A 58 -1.63 2.51 -4.96
CA VAL A 58 -1.63 3.09 -6.30
C VAL A 58 -3.02 3.64 -6.64
N TYR A 59 -4.07 2.83 -6.43
CA TYR A 59 -5.45 3.24 -6.65
C TYR A 59 -5.84 4.47 -5.83
N THR A 60 -5.50 4.49 -4.55
CA THR A 60 -5.77 5.62 -3.65
C THR A 60 -5.00 6.86 -4.09
N GLY A 61 -3.75 6.71 -4.54
CA GLY A 61 -2.94 7.78 -5.11
C GLY A 61 -3.60 8.43 -6.33
N VAL A 62 -4.14 7.61 -7.25
CA VAL A 62 -4.86 8.11 -8.44
C VAL A 62 -6.13 8.87 -8.04
N ILE A 63 -6.95 8.34 -7.14
CA ILE A 63 -8.15 9.03 -6.64
C ILE A 63 -7.77 10.36 -5.97
N PHE A 64 -6.72 10.35 -5.16
CA PHE A 64 -6.26 11.54 -4.46
C PHE A 64 -5.82 12.64 -5.42
N LEU A 65 -5.00 12.30 -6.43
CA LEU A 65 -4.58 13.22 -7.48
C LEU A 65 -5.76 13.76 -8.28
N TRP A 66 -6.73 12.90 -8.63
CA TRP A 66 -7.95 13.29 -9.32
C TRP A 66 -8.76 14.33 -8.52
N CYS A 67 -8.93 14.09 -7.21
CA CYS A 67 -9.65 15.00 -6.32
C CYS A 67 -8.93 16.36 -6.19
N ILE A 68 -7.60 16.33 -6.02
CA ILE A 68 -6.78 17.54 -5.95
C ILE A 68 -6.84 18.32 -7.26
N ALA A 69 -6.69 17.65 -8.41
CA ALA A 69 -6.78 18.30 -9.71
C ALA A 69 -8.13 19.01 -9.89
N GLY A 70 -9.24 18.32 -9.56
CA GLY A 70 -10.57 18.91 -9.59
C GLY A 70 -10.72 20.12 -8.67
N TRP A 71 -10.13 20.07 -7.48
CA TRP A 71 -10.12 21.18 -6.54
C TRP A 71 -9.27 22.36 -7.03
N MET A 72 -8.08 22.10 -7.58
CA MET A 72 -7.18 23.11 -8.14
C MET A 72 -7.82 23.83 -9.33
N VAL A 73 -8.44 23.10 -10.26
CA VAL A 73 -9.13 23.68 -11.42
C VAL A 73 -10.30 24.55 -10.95
N LYS A 74 -11.10 24.09 -9.98
CA LYS A 74 -12.19 24.90 -9.42
C LYS A 74 -11.66 26.21 -8.83
N LYS A 75 -10.52 26.18 -8.12
CA LYS A 75 -9.91 27.35 -7.50
C LYS A 75 -9.31 28.32 -8.54
N LEU A 76 -8.67 27.80 -9.58
CA LEU A 76 -7.98 28.60 -10.61
C LEU A 76 -8.94 29.22 -11.63
N THR A 77 -10.01 28.51 -12.00
CA THR A 77 -10.91 28.94 -13.08
C THR A 77 -12.14 29.70 -12.56
N ALA A 78 -12.35 29.79 -11.24
CA ALA A 78 -13.53 30.39 -10.60
C ALA A 78 -14.89 29.90 -11.16
N ARG A 79 -14.88 28.76 -11.87
CA ARG A 79 -16.07 28.12 -12.42
C ARG A 79 -16.74 27.29 -11.33
N GLU A 80 -18.06 27.36 -11.28
CA GLU A 80 -18.93 26.44 -10.55
C GLU A 80 -18.85 25.04 -11.19
N MET A 81 -17.72 24.35 -11.04
CA MET A 81 -17.60 22.96 -11.45
C MET A 81 -18.22 22.04 -10.40
N LYS A 82 -18.97 21.03 -10.88
CA LYS A 82 -19.52 19.96 -10.05
C LYS A 82 -18.37 19.32 -9.26
N SER A 83 -18.48 19.32 -7.93
CA SER A 83 -17.42 18.84 -7.04
C SER A 83 -17.03 17.40 -7.39
N MET A 84 -15.76 17.18 -7.73
CA MET A 84 -15.19 15.86 -8.04
C MET A 84 -14.99 15.08 -6.74
N LYS A 85 -16.11 14.65 -6.14
CA LYS A 85 -16.13 13.85 -4.92
C LYS A 85 -16.02 12.37 -5.28
N PRO A 86 -15.24 11.57 -4.52
CA PRO A 86 -15.22 10.12 -4.69
C PRO A 86 -16.63 9.58 -4.46
N ARG A 87 -17.12 8.79 -5.42
CA ARG A 87 -18.45 8.16 -5.36
C ARG A 87 -18.38 6.81 -4.65
N LEU A 88 -19.51 6.34 -4.14
CA LEU A 88 -19.60 5.04 -3.46
C LEU A 88 -19.02 3.89 -4.29
N TRP A 89 -19.28 3.85 -5.60
CA TRP A 89 -18.70 2.85 -6.51
C TRP A 89 -17.17 2.83 -6.51
N MET A 90 -16.52 3.98 -6.35
CA MET A 90 -15.05 4.06 -6.27
C MET A 90 -14.53 3.52 -4.94
N LEU A 91 -15.29 3.67 -3.86
CA LEU A 91 -14.95 3.06 -2.58
C LEU A 91 -15.13 1.54 -2.65
N ILE A 92 -16.24 1.07 -3.22
CA ILE A 92 -16.50 -0.36 -3.44
C ILE A 92 -15.35 -0.97 -4.25
N LEU A 93 -14.96 -0.33 -5.35
CA LEU A 93 -13.84 -0.79 -6.17
C LEU A 93 -12.52 -0.84 -5.37
N GLY A 94 -12.24 0.16 -4.53
CA GLY A 94 -11.06 0.16 -3.67
C GLY A 94 -11.06 -1.00 -2.66
N VAL A 95 -12.22 -1.31 -2.07
CA VAL A 95 -12.39 -2.46 -1.17
C VAL A 95 -12.22 -3.78 -1.92
N CYS A 96 -12.79 -3.89 -3.13
CA CYS A 96 -12.60 -5.05 -3.99
C CYS A 96 -11.12 -5.26 -4.35
N ILE A 97 -10.38 -4.20 -4.67
CA ILE A 97 -8.93 -4.26 -4.93
C ILE A 97 -8.19 -4.71 -3.67
N PHE A 98 -8.54 -4.15 -2.51
CA PHE A 98 -7.89 -4.47 -1.24
C PHE A 98 -8.00 -5.95 -0.85
N PHE A 99 -9.22 -6.50 -0.88
CA PHE A 99 -9.45 -7.91 -0.56
C PHE A 99 -9.04 -8.85 -1.70
N GLY A 100 -9.33 -8.48 -2.96
CA GLY A 100 -8.97 -9.27 -4.13
C GLY A 100 -7.46 -9.47 -4.23
N TYR A 101 -6.67 -8.42 -3.98
CA TYR A 101 -5.22 -8.52 -3.94
C TYR A 101 -4.72 -9.45 -2.85
N ALA A 102 -5.31 -9.41 -1.65
CA ALA A 102 -4.97 -10.36 -0.59
C ALA A 102 -5.27 -11.81 -0.97
N VAL A 103 -6.40 -12.07 -1.61
CA VAL A 103 -6.72 -13.43 -2.06
C VAL A 103 -5.72 -13.90 -3.11
N ILE A 104 -5.46 -13.09 -4.13
CA ILE A 104 -4.53 -13.44 -5.23
C ILE A 104 -3.14 -13.75 -4.71
N ARG A 105 -2.56 -12.88 -3.87
CA ARG A 105 -1.19 -13.08 -3.36
C ARG A 105 -1.04 -14.31 -2.47
N ASN A 106 -2.06 -14.61 -1.67
CA ASN A 106 -2.06 -15.82 -0.85
C ASN A 106 -2.18 -17.07 -1.74
N ILE A 107 -3.04 -17.06 -2.76
CA ILE A 107 -3.12 -18.17 -3.73
C ILE A 107 -1.77 -18.38 -4.45
N LEU A 108 -1.11 -17.30 -4.89
CA LEU A 108 0.20 -17.40 -5.55
C LEU A 108 1.27 -18.06 -4.66
N VAL A 109 1.27 -17.76 -3.37
CA VAL A 109 2.23 -18.38 -2.43
C VAL A 109 1.85 -19.82 -2.11
N TYR A 110 0.58 -20.09 -1.79
CA TYR A 110 0.16 -21.41 -1.30
C TYR A 110 -0.06 -22.45 -2.40
N GLN A 111 -0.56 -22.08 -3.58
CA GLN A 111 -0.72 -23.01 -4.71
C GLN A 111 0.52 -23.08 -5.61
N PHE A 112 1.19 -21.95 -5.85
CA PHE A 112 2.29 -21.88 -6.81
C PHE A 112 3.68 -21.73 -6.17
N GLY A 113 3.76 -21.56 -4.84
CA GLY A 113 5.04 -21.38 -4.14
C GLY A 113 5.76 -20.07 -4.48
N TYR A 114 5.09 -19.13 -5.15
CA TYR A 114 5.73 -17.93 -5.69
C TYR A 114 5.60 -16.74 -4.73
N ASP A 115 6.62 -16.53 -3.90
CA ASP A 115 6.72 -15.37 -3.03
C ASP A 115 7.56 -14.25 -3.65
N TYR A 116 6.88 -13.34 -4.35
CA TYR A 116 7.49 -12.20 -5.03
C TYR A 116 7.92 -11.06 -4.08
N LEU A 117 7.41 -11.00 -2.84
CA LEU A 117 7.90 -10.04 -1.84
C LEU A 117 9.06 -10.59 -1.01
N GLY A 118 9.15 -11.91 -0.90
CA GLY A 118 10.13 -12.63 -0.09
C GLY A 118 9.86 -12.58 1.41
N ASP A 119 8.72 -12.05 1.84
CA ASP A 119 8.44 -11.92 3.27
C ASP A 119 8.00 -13.27 3.88
N LEU A 120 7.35 -14.17 3.11
CA LEU A 120 6.83 -15.47 3.58
C LEU A 120 7.80 -16.64 3.43
N ILE A 121 8.89 -16.49 2.67
CA ILE A 121 9.92 -17.52 2.47
C ILE A 121 10.42 -18.16 3.78
N HIS A 122 10.47 -17.38 4.87
CA HIS A 122 10.90 -17.86 6.18
C HIS A 122 9.92 -18.86 6.83
N TYR A 123 8.63 -18.81 6.50
CA TYR A 123 7.61 -19.71 7.05
C TYR A 123 7.37 -20.90 6.13
N THR A 124 7.50 -20.71 4.81
CA THR A 124 7.23 -21.76 3.82
C THR A 124 8.36 -22.80 3.70
N LYS A 125 9.56 -22.53 4.22
CA LYS A 125 10.71 -23.46 4.18
C LYS A 125 10.69 -24.58 5.22
N PHE A 126 9.75 -24.57 6.16
CA PHE A 126 9.66 -25.54 7.26
C PHE A 126 8.58 -26.62 7.07
N ASN A 127 8.00 -26.72 5.87
CA ASN A 127 7.04 -27.75 5.49
C ASN A 127 7.57 -28.50 4.26
#